data_AF-A0A1Z8NGE5-F1
#
_entry.id   AF-A0A1Z8NGE5-F1
#
_cell.length_a   1.000
_cell.length_b   1.000
_cell.length_c   1.000
_cell.angle_alpha   90.00
_cell.angle_beta   90.00
_cell.angle_gamma   90.00
#
_symmetry.space_group_name_H-M   'P 1'
#
loop_
_entity.id
_entity.type
_entity.pdbx_description
1 polymer ?
#
loop_
_entity_poly.entity_id
_entity_poly.type
_entity_poly.pdbx_seq_one_letter_code
_entity_poly.pdbx_strand_id
1 'polypeptide(L)'
;MPIKPLPNTGAVSGLKETLDFFGDPSFAQRRFETYGDIFATKLLAQPIVFIRGERAINDLFSQSNSLEGWWPESVKKLLGRRSLANRSGAGHKARRRVVGQLFSSAALTRYTPSIIGLVDELADELIAANAPVPLAGRMRRFAFAVIATTVLGLDAGSREALFADFEVWTKALFSIPLAIPGTPFAKAMGARQRLLNRIKAVLQEGSNQGGLDLISGGLDEAGIPLDDDDLAEQLLLLLFAGYETTASSLSCLFRALLLHPEVMEWLSSDVMASPWPATTSPQSEKLDATVLEVMRQTPPVGGFFRRSKQAIELADVAVPENSVIQV
;
A
#
# COMPACT_ATOMS: atom_id res chain seq x y z
N MET A 1 -32.18 3.22 -17.36
CA MET A 1 -33.14 4.00 -16.52
C MET A 1 -32.82 5.49 -16.71
N PRO A 2 -33.65 6.46 -16.30
CA PRO A 2 -33.22 7.87 -16.35
C PRO A 2 -32.01 8.08 -15.43
N ILE A 3 -31.03 8.86 -15.92
CA ILE A 3 -29.83 9.23 -15.17
C ILE A 3 -30.26 10.05 -13.94
N LYS A 4 -29.81 9.62 -12.76
CA LYS A 4 -30.08 10.26 -11.48
C LYS A 4 -29.00 11.31 -11.17
N PRO A 5 -29.37 12.43 -10.50
CA PRO A 5 -28.39 13.36 -9.98
C PRO A 5 -27.56 12.71 -8.86
N LEU A 6 -26.31 13.13 -8.74
CA LEU A 6 -25.38 12.66 -7.71
C LEU A 6 -25.85 13.04 -6.30
N PRO A 7 -26.17 12.08 -5.41
CA PRO A 7 -26.51 12.36 -4.03
C PRO A 7 -25.35 13.09 -3.33
N ASN A 8 -25.64 14.07 -2.47
CA ASN A 8 -24.61 14.88 -1.81
C ASN A 8 -24.92 15.11 -0.33
N THR A 9 -23.90 15.10 0.52
CA THR A 9 -24.03 15.36 1.97
C THR A 9 -24.37 16.82 2.31
N GLY A 10 -24.21 17.75 1.36
CA GLY A 10 -24.37 19.19 1.57
C GLY A 10 -23.15 19.87 2.20
N ALA A 11 -22.00 19.18 2.28
CA ALA A 11 -20.80 19.69 2.93
C ALA A 11 -20.20 20.91 2.19
N VAL A 12 -20.22 22.08 2.84
CA VAL A 12 -19.71 23.34 2.26
C VAL A 12 -18.19 23.44 2.35
N SER A 13 -17.60 23.37 3.55
CA SER A 13 -16.14 23.40 3.75
C SER A 13 -15.51 22.00 3.77
N GLY A 14 -16.28 21.00 4.22
CA GLY A 14 -15.79 19.65 4.43
C GLY A 14 -15.02 19.42 5.72
N LEU A 15 -14.88 20.44 6.60
CA LEU A 15 -14.13 20.30 7.86
C LEU A 15 -14.74 19.25 8.79
N LYS A 16 -16.05 19.31 9.01
CA LYS A 16 -16.76 18.29 9.81
C LYS A 16 -16.63 16.90 9.19
N GLU A 17 -16.89 16.77 7.90
CA GLU A 17 -16.76 15.50 7.19
C GLU A 17 -15.33 14.95 7.26
N THR A 18 -14.32 15.81 7.28
CA THR A 18 -12.92 15.41 7.44
C THR A 18 -12.65 14.87 8.85
N LEU A 19 -13.12 15.57 9.88
CA LEU A 19 -12.98 15.12 11.26
C LEU A 19 -13.70 13.79 11.47
N ASP A 20 -14.92 13.65 10.95
CA ASP A 20 -15.67 12.41 11.01
C ASP A 20 -14.96 11.30 10.21
N PHE A 21 -14.40 11.60 9.02
CA PHE A 21 -13.69 10.61 8.20
C PHE A 21 -12.45 10.03 8.90
N PHE A 22 -11.68 10.86 9.60
CA PHE A 22 -10.50 10.40 10.33
C PHE A 22 -10.80 9.88 11.74
N GLY A 23 -11.93 10.29 12.34
CA GLY A 23 -12.30 9.96 13.72
C GLY A 23 -13.33 8.84 13.85
N ASP A 24 -14.05 8.49 12.78
CA ASP A 24 -15.16 7.55 12.83
C ASP A 24 -14.99 6.38 11.82
N PRO A 25 -14.75 5.15 12.29
CA PRO A 25 -14.56 4.00 11.41
C PRO A 25 -15.82 3.64 10.60
N SER A 26 -16.99 4.12 10.99
CA SER A 26 -18.26 3.90 10.29
C SER A 26 -18.67 5.08 9.39
N PHE A 27 -17.77 6.05 9.16
CA PHE A 27 -18.04 7.24 8.34
C PHE A 27 -18.71 6.92 7.01
N ALA A 28 -18.08 6.05 6.20
CA ALA A 28 -18.54 5.72 4.85
C ALA A 28 -19.80 4.87 4.90
N GLN A 29 -19.84 3.86 5.79
CA GLN A 29 -20.98 2.95 5.93
C GLN A 29 -22.29 3.71 6.20
N ARG A 30 -22.30 4.63 7.18
CA ARG A 30 -23.52 5.42 7.50
C ARG A 30 -23.97 6.31 6.35
N ARG A 31 -23.02 6.80 5.55
CA ARG A 31 -23.34 7.64 4.38
C ARG A 31 -23.88 6.79 3.24
N PHE A 32 -23.35 5.59 3.02
CA PHE A 32 -23.96 4.66 2.07
C PHE A 32 -25.37 4.22 2.49
N GLU A 33 -25.63 4.02 3.79
CA GLU A 33 -26.97 3.72 4.31
C GLU A 33 -27.96 4.88 4.09
N THR A 34 -27.48 6.13 4.14
CA THR A 34 -28.32 7.33 4.00
C THR A 34 -28.53 7.75 2.55
N TYR A 35 -27.47 7.71 1.73
CA TYR A 35 -27.44 8.31 0.39
C TYR A 35 -27.44 7.26 -0.74
N GLY A 36 -27.34 5.97 -0.40
CA GLY A 36 -27.22 4.87 -1.35
C GLY A 36 -25.76 4.57 -1.72
N ASP A 37 -25.57 3.66 -2.68
CA ASP A 37 -24.24 3.12 -3.03
C ASP A 37 -23.29 4.12 -3.71
N ILE A 38 -23.79 5.32 -4.05
CA ILE A 38 -23.00 6.41 -4.61
C ILE A 38 -23.38 7.71 -3.91
N PHE A 39 -22.41 8.41 -3.33
CA PHE A 39 -22.64 9.72 -2.73
C PHE A 39 -21.43 10.64 -2.85
N ALA A 40 -21.66 11.94 -2.87
CA ALA A 40 -20.64 12.97 -2.86
C ALA A 40 -20.55 13.66 -1.51
N THR A 41 -19.31 13.95 -1.08
CA THR A 41 -19.01 14.76 0.08
C THR A 41 -17.79 15.65 -0.20
N LYS A 42 -17.31 16.37 0.80
CA LYS A 42 -16.12 17.21 0.71
C LYS A 42 -15.20 16.91 1.89
N LEU A 43 -13.94 16.54 1.63
CA LEU A 43 -12.90 16.36 2.66
C LEU A 43 -11.81 17.43 2.45
N LEU A 44 -11.57 18.32 3.42
CA LEU A 44 -10.64 19.46 3.32
C LEU A 44 -10.73 20.20 1.98
N ALA A 45 -11.90 20.78 1.69
CA ALA A 45 -12.20 21.45 0.42
C ALA A 45 -12.20 20.58 -0.86
N GLN A 46 -11.69 19.35 -0.83
CA GLN A 46 -11.68 18.42 -1.97
C GLN A 46 -13.04 17.71 -2.09
N PRO A 47 -13.80 17.92 -3.19
CA PRO A 47 -14.98 17.11 -3.47
C PRO A 47 -14.55 15.67 -3.76
N ILE A 48 -15.25 14.70 -3.16
CA ILE A 48 -15.00 13.26 -3.33
C ILE A 48 -16.34 12.55 -3.48
N VAL A 49 -16.40 11.63 -4.45
CA VAL A 49 -17.51 10.72 -4.70
C VAL A 49 -17.13 9.35 -4.16
N PHE A 50 -17.89 8.85 -3.20
CA PHE A 50 -17.75 7.48 -2.69
C PHE A 50 -18.65 6.57 -3.50
N ILE A 51 -18.13 5.41 -3.87
CA ILE A 51 -18.90 4.35 -4.53
C ILE A 51 -18.72 3.04 -3.77
N ARG A 52 -19.72 2.18 -3.77
CA ARG A 52 -19.59 0.77 -3.39
C ARG A 52 -20.44 -0.12 -4.28
N GLY A 53 -20.24 -1.43 -4.13
CA GLY A 53 -21.05 -2.43 -4.81
C GLY A 53 -20.58 -2.70 -6.25
N GLU A 54 -20.87 -3.91 -6.70
CA GLU A 54 -20.36 -4.46 -7.95
C GLU A 54 -20.71 -3.61 -9.17
N ARG A 55 -21.95 -3.11 -9.25
CA ARG A 55 -22.43 -2.34 -10.41
C ARG A 55 -21.61 -1.06 -10.63
N ALA A 56 -21.49 -0.22 -9.59
CA ALA A 56 -20.75 1.04 -9.69
C ALA A 56 -19.26 0.81 -9.97
N ILE A 57 -18.68 -0.23 -9.38
CA ILE A 57 -17.27 -0.59 -9.56
C ILE A 57 -17.02 -1.12 -10.99
N ASN A 58 -17.91 -1.95 -11.52
CA ASN A 58 -17.83 -2.45 -12.90
C ASN A 58 -17.98 -1.32 -13.93
N ASP A 59 -18.92 -0.40 -13.70
CA ASP A 59 -19.09 0.80 -14.53
C ASP A 59 -17.83 1.68 -14.51
N LEU A 60 -17.19 1.82 -13.35
CA LEU A 60 -15.92 2.55 -13.23
C LEU A 60 -14.82 1.88 -14.06
N PHE A 61 -14.65 0.56 -13.95
CA PHE A 61 -13.61 -0.16 -14.67
C PHE A 61 -13.84 -0.22 -16.19
N SER A 62 -15.08 -0.32 -16.65
CA SER A 62 -15.42 -0.31 -18.07
C SER A 62 -15.06 1.03 -18.74
N GLN A 63 -15.00 2.11 -17.96
CA GLN A 63 -14.65 3.47 -18.39
C GLN A 63 -13.19 3.85 -18.07
N SER A 64 -12.28 2.88 -17.98
CA SER A 64 -10.87 3.10 -17.60
C SER A 64 -10.13 4.16 -18.44
N ASN A 65 -10.46 4.32 -19.72
CA ASN A 65 -9.90 5.36 -20.60
C ASN A 65 -10.28 6.79 -20.17
N SER A 66 -11.35 6.94 -19.40
CA SER A 66 -11.86 8.21 -18.87
C SER A 66 -11.40 8.49 -17.45
N LEU A 67 -10.49 7.66 -16.92
CA LEU A 67 -10.00 7.75 -15.54
C LEU A 67 -8.47 7.91 -15.49
N GLU A 68 -8.00 8.52 -14.42
CA GLU A 68 -6.60 8.50 -14.01
C GLU A 68 -6.48 8.16 -12.51
N GLY A 69 -5.31 7.66 -12.11
CA GLY A 69 -5.00 7.48 -10.69
C GLY A 69 -4.98 8.84 -9.98
N TRP A 70 -5.44 8.88 -8.74
CA TRP A 70 -5.40 10.09 -7.93
C TRP A 70 -4.85 9.80 -6.54
N TRP A 71 -4.13 10.78 -6.00
CA TRP A 71 -3.65 10.77 -4.62
C TRP A 71 -3.78 12.18 -4.04
N PRO A 72 -3.96 12.30 -2.71
CA PRO A 72 -3.85 13.58 -2.02
C PRO A 72 -2.49 14.24 -2.27
N GLU A 73 -2.45 15.57 -2.21
CA GLU A 73 -1.22 16.35 -2.48
C GLU A 73 -0.06 16.01 -1.53
N SER A 74 -0.35 15.62 -0.30
CA SER A 74 0.67 15.14 0.65
C SER A 74 1.35 13.87 0.15
N VAL A 75 0.57 12.89 -0.30
CA VAL A 75 1.06 11.61 -0.87
C VAL A 75 1.84 11.87 -2.15
N LYS A 76 1.31 12.71 -3.06
CA LYS A 76 1.99 13.06 -4.31
C LYS A 76 3.38 13.65 -4.08
N LYS A 77 3.49 14.61 -3.17
CA LYS A 77 4.76 15.27 -2.84
C LYS A 77 5.75 14.33 -2.14
N LEU A 78 5.25 13.49 -1.21
CA LEU A 78 6.10 12.60 -0.42
C LEU A 78 6.57 11.36 -1.19
N LEU A 79 5.75 10.77 -2.05
CA LEU A 79 6.18 9.73 -2.98
C LEU A 79 7.06 10.32 -4.09
N GLY A 80 6.68 11.49 -4.59
CA GLY A 80 7.39 12.18 -5.67
C GLY A 80 6.78 11.96 -7.03
N ARG A 81 7.10 12.87 -7.96
CA ARG A 81 6.50 12.93 -9.31
C ARG A 81 6.93 11.77 -10.22
N ARG A 82 8.08 11.14 -9.95
CA ARG A 82 8.61 10.03 -10.75
C ARG A 82 8.03 8.70 -10.30
N SER A 83 7.55 8.60 -9.06
CA SER A 83 6.93 7.41 -8.48
C SER A 83 5.81 6.82 -9.36
N LEU A 84 5.81 5.50 -9.54
CA LEU A 84 4.78 4.77 -10.29
C LEU A 84 3.37 5.12 -9.84
N ALA A 85 3.15 5.32 -8.52
CA ALA A 85 1.85 5.63 -7.95
C ALA A 85 1.27 6.97 -8.45
N ASN A 86 2.13 7.90 -8.89
CA ASN A 86 1.75 9.22 -9.39
C ASN A 86 1.80 9.30 -10.93
N ARG A 87 1.99 8.18 -11.63
CA ARG A 87 2.02 8.11 -13.09
C ARG A 87 0.75 7.47 -13.65
N SER A 88 0.44 7.82 -14.90
CA SER A 88 -0.68 7.26 -15.67
C SER A 88 -0.23 6.85 -17.08
N GLY A 89 -1.08 6.10 -17.80
CA GLY A 89 -0.89 5.80 -19.22
C GLY A 89 0.40 5.02 -19.56
N ALA A 90 1.03 5.37 -20.68
CA ALA A 90 2.23 4.72 -21.18
C ALA A 90 3.39 4.78 -20.18
N GLY A 91 3.58 5.94 -19.54
CA GLY A 91 4.62 6.12 -18.53
C GLY A 91 4.44 5.17 -17.34
N HIS A 92 3.20 5.03 -16.83
CA HIS A 92 2.89 4.05 -15.79
C HIS A 92 3.16 2.61 -16.25
N LYS A 93 2.72 2.24 -17.47
CA LYS A 93 2.91 0.88 -18.01
C LYS A 93 4.39 0.51 -18.13
N ALA A 94 5.24 1.44 -18.59
CA ALA A 94 6.68 1.24 -18.67
C ALA A 94 7.29 1.01 -17.28
N ARG A 95 7.02 1.88 -16.30
CA ARG A 95 7.58 1.73 -14.94
C ARG A 95 7.04 0.48 -14.26
N ARG A 96 5.76 0.15 -14.42
CA ARG A 96 5.15 -1.08 -13.87
C ARG A 96 5.86 -2.34 -14.38
N ARG A 97 6.27 -2.36 -15.65
CA ARG A 97 7.03 -3.49 -16.23
C ARG A 97 8.39 -3.67 -15.57
N VAL A 98 9.10 -2.57 -15.32
CA VAL A 98 10.41 -2.57 -14.66
C VAL A 98 10.28 -3.03 -13.22
N VAL A 99 9.46 -2.36 -12.40
CA VAL A 99 9.31 -2.73 -10.98
C VAL A 99 8.69 -4.12 -10.80
N GLY A 100 7.91 -4.60 -11.77
CA GLY A 100 7.34 -5.94 -11.77
C GLY A 100 8.40 -7.05 -11.80
N GLN A 101 9.62 -6.77 -12.27
CA GLN A 101 10.71 -7.77 -12.27
C GLN A 101 11.10 -8.19 -10.85
N LEU A 102 10.99 -7.28 -9.88
CA LEU A 102 11.23 -7.55 -8.45
C LEU A 102 10.25 -8.56 -7.86
N PHE A 103 9.12 -8.82 -8.52
CA PHE A 103 8.07 -9.71 -8.04
C PHE A 103 7.81 -10.87 -9.00
N SER A 104 8.77 -11.16 -9.89
CA SER A 104 8.73 -12.36 -10.73
C SER A 104 8.87 -13.63 -9.88
N SER A 105 8.37 -14.77 -10.35
CA SER A 105 8.51 -16.05 -9.63
C SER A 105 9.98 -16.38 -9.33
N ALA A 106 10.90 -16.06 -10.24
CA ALA A 106 12.34 -16.24 -10.03
C ALA A 106 12.88 -15.34 -8.91
N ALA A 107 12.46 -14.07 -8.87
CA ALA A 107 12.83 -13.14 -7.80
C ALA A 107 12.31 -13.62 -6.45
N LEU A 108 11.03 -14.00 -6.38
CA LEU A 108 10.41 -14.50 -5.14
C LEU A 108 11.13 -15.76 -4.63
N THR A 109 11.44 -16.72 -5.50
CA THR A 109 12.24 -17.90 -5.14
C THR A 109 13.63 -17.52 -4.62
N ARG A 110 14.30 -16.54 -5.22
CA ARG A 110 15.58 -16.01 -4.73
C ARG A 110 15.47 -15.37 -3.35
N TYR A 111 14.33 -14.76 -3.02
CA TYR A 111 14.09 -14.10 -1.74
C TYR A 111 13.68 -15.05 -0.62
N THR A 112 13.10 -16.21 -0.96
CA THR A 112 12.57 -17.19 0.01
C THR A 112 13.53 -17.50 1.16
N PRO A 113 14.83 -17.81 0.94
CA PRO A 113 15.74 -18.11 2.04
C PRO A 113 15.89 -16.95 3.04
N SER A 114 15.99 -15.71 2.56
CA SER A 114 16.09 -14.53 3.43
C SER A 114 14.79 -14.26 4.17
N ILE A 115 13.63 -14.48 3.54
CA ILE A 115 12.33 -14.34 4.19
C ILE A 115 12.19 -15.38 5.31
N ILE A 116 12.56 -16.63 5.06
CA ILE A 116 12.54 -17.70 6.06
C ILE A 116 13.42 -17.36 7.25
N GLY A 117 14.66 -16.88 7.02
CA GLY A 117 15.53 -16.46 8.11
C GLY A 117 14.92 -15.36 8.99
N LEU A 118 14.24 -14.38 8.37
CA LEU A 118 13.53 -13.33 9.13
C LEU A 118 12.30 -13.86 9.86
N VAL A 119 11.63 -14.88 9.33
CA VAL A 119 10.51 -15.55 10.01
C VAL A 119 11.01 -16.33 11.21
N ASP A 120 12.14 -17.04 11.08
CA ASP A 120 12.77 -17.77 12.18
C ASP A 120 13.20 -16.81 13.30
N GLU A 121 13.87 -15.69 12.96
CA GLU A 121 14.22 -14.64 13.91
C GLU A 121 13.00 -14.09 14.66
N LEU A 122 11.89 -13.84 13.94
CA LEU A 122 10.65 -13.38 14.54
C LEU A 122 10.02 -14.44 15.45
N ALA A 123 10.01 -15.71 15.02
CA ALA A 123 9.47 -16.81 15.79
C ALA A 123 10.24 -17.00 17.10
N ASP A 124 11.58 -16.99 17.04
CA ASP A 124 12.45 -17.08 18.21
C ASP A 124 12.19 -15.92 19.19
N GLU A 125 12.06 -14.68 18.68
CA GLU A 125 11.72 -13.52 19.51
C GLU A 125 10.37 -13.72 20.24
N LEU A 126 9.35 -14.18 19.52
CA LEU A 126 8.00 -14.34 20.07
C LEU A 126 7.91 -15.51 21.05
N ILE A 127 8.61 -16.62 20.80
CA ILE A 127 8.65 -17.79 21.69
C ILE A 127 9.43 -17.47 22.98
N ALA A 128 10.52 -16.70 22.88
CA ALA A 128 11.32 -16.30 24.04
C ALA A 128 10.65 -15.24 24.93
N ALA A 129 9.55 -14.62 24.47
CA ALA A 129 8.87 -13.58 25.21
C ALA A 129 8.23 -14.11 26.51
N ASN A 130 8.59 -13.50 27.64
CA ASN A 130 8.05 -13.83 28.97
C ASN A 130 6.91 -12.88 29.42
N ALA A 131 6.45 -12.02 28.52
CA ALA A 131 5.40 -11.02 28.77
C ALA A 131 4.61 -10.76 27.48
N PRO A 132 3.39 -10.18 27.58
CA PRO A 132 2.60 -9.82 26.40
C PRO A 132 3.37 -8.93 25.41
N VAL A 133 3.39 -9.34 24.14
CA VAL A 133 4.10 -8.63 23.06
C VAL A 133 3.14 -7.77 22.24
N PRO A 134 3.45 -6.48 21.99
CA PRO A 134 2.65 -5.64 21.10
C PRO A 134 2.86 -6.00 19.62
N LEU A 135 2.12 -7.01 19.13
CA LEU A 135 2.31 -7.60 17.80
C LEU A 135 2.28 -6.59 16.65
N ALA A 136 1.39 -5.60 16.65
CA ALA A 136 1.31 -4.63 15.55
C ALA A 136 2.60 -3.81 15.36
N GLY A 137 3.31 -3.49 16.43
CA GLY A 137 4.62 -2.86 16.35
C GLY A 137 5.68 -3.81 15.79
N ARG A 138 5.60 -5.10 16.14
CA ARG A 138 6.52 -6.13 15.65
C ARG A 138 6.30 -6.47 14.19
N MET A 139 5.05 -6.63 13.76
CA MET A 139 4.71 -6.89 12.35
C MET A 139 5.16 -5.75 11.44
N ARG A 140 5.13 -4.50 11.92
CA ARG A 140 5.71 -3.35 11.19
C ARG A 140 7.22 -3.53 10.98
N ARG A 141 7.98 -3.78 12.05
CA ARG A 141 9.43 -4.01 11.93
C ARG A 141 9.75 -5.20 11.02
N PHE A 142 9.04 -6.31 11.18
CA PHE A 142 9.19 -7.49 10.34
C PHE A 142 8.90 -7.19 8.86
N ALA A 143 7.77 -6.53 8.54
CA ALA A 143 7.43 -6.18 7.17
C ALA A 143 8.47 -5.25 6.52
N PHE A 144 8.97 -4.26 7.27
CA PHE A 144 10.05 -3.39 6.81
C PHE A 144 11.33 -4.20 6.54
N ALA A 145 11.69 -5.07 7.48
CA ALA A 145 12.87 -5.91 7.40
C ALA A 145 12.84 -6.80 6.14
N VAL A 146 11.69 -7.42 5.85
CA VAL A 146 11.47 -8.24 4.66
C VAL A 146 11.66 -7.43 3.38
N ILE A 147 10.96 -6.30 3.21
CA ILE A 147 11.03 -5.54 1.96
C ILE A 147 12.41 -4.90 1.76
N ALA A 148 13.04 -4.40 2.83
CA ALA A 148 14.35 -3.79 2.76
C ALA A 148 15.47 -4.81 2.49
N THR A 149 15.36 -6.04 3.00
CA THR A 149 16.32 -7.11 2.65
C THR A 149 16.10 -7.64 1.25
N THR A 150 14.86 -7.94 0.87
CA THR A 150 14.58 -8.62 -0.40
C THR A 150 14.70 -7.71 -1.62
N VAL A 151 14.25 -6.46 -1.52
CA VAL A 151 14.32 -5.52 -2.66
C VAL A 151 15.64 -4.75 -2.67
N LEU A 152 16.05 -4.17 -1.54
CA LEU A 152 17.26 -3.34 -1.48
C LEU A 152 18.54 -4.12 -1.12
N GLY A 153 18.44 -5.37 -0.66
CA GLY A 153 19.62 -6.14 -0.26
C GLY A 153 20.27 -5.67 1.05
N LEU A 154 19.52 -4.97 1.92
CA LEU A 154 20.10 -4.40 3.13
C LEU A 154 20.29 -5.44 4.24
N ASP A 155 21.44 -5.35 4.91
CA ASP A 155 21.74 -6.04 6.17
C ASP A 155 20.98 -5.42 7.36
N ALA A 156 21.04 -6.06 8.53
CA ALA A 156 20.36 -5.61 9.75
C ALA A 156 20.70 -4.17 10.18
N GLY A 157 21.99 -3.79 10.18
CA GLY A 157 22.41 -2.45 10.59
C GLY A 157 21.96 -1.37 9.61
N SER A 158 22.06 -1.66 8.31
CA SER A 158 21.61 -0.76 7.24
C SER A 158 20.09 -0.55 7.25
N ARG A 159 19.32 -1.59 7.57
CA ARG A 159 17.86 -1.51 7.75
C ARG A 159 17.48 -0.59 8.92
N GLU A 160 18.08 -0.80 10.08
CA GLU A 160 17.82 0.04 11.27
C GLU A 160 18.12 1.52 11.01
N ALA A 161 19.23 1.82 10.34
CA ALA A 161 19.60 3.19 9.98
C ALA A 161 18.60 3.87 9.01
N LEU A 162 17.90 3.09 8.19
CA LEU A 162 16.89 3.57 7.25
C LEU A 162 15.50 3.73 7.92
N PHE A 163 15.19 2.87 8.88
CA PHE A 163 13.86 2.76 9.48
C PHE A 163 13.36 4.04 10.16
N ALA A 164 14.25 4.74 10.89
CA ALA A 164 13.87 5.94 11.63
C ALA A 164 13.34 7.07 10.72
N ASP A 165 14.04 7.35 9.62
CA ASP A 165 13.59 8.34 8.63
C ASP A 165 12.33 7.84 7.90
N PHE A 166 12.25 6.54 7.65
CA PHE A 166 11.11 5.92 6.98
C PHE A 166 9.82 6.04 7.80
N GLU A 167 9.87 5.88 9.12
CA GLU A 167 8.71 6.10 9.99
C GLU A 167 8.24 7.55 9.99
N VAL A 168 9.17 8.51 10.06
CA VAL A 168 8.85 9.95 10.02
C VAL A 168 8.18 10.31 8.69
N TRP A 169 8.69 9.77 7.59
CA TRP A 169 8.14 9.98 6.26
C TRP A 169 6.76 9.34 6.09
N THR A 170 6.59 8.07 6.49
CA THR A 170 5.34 7.31 6.33
C THR A 170 4.18 7.95 7.09
N LYS A 171 4.41 8.41 8.33
CA LYS A 171 3.38 9.06 9.18
C LYS A 171 2.81 10.35 8.57
N ALA A 172 3.49 10.97 7.61
CA ALA A 172 3.05 12.21 6.99
C ALA A 172 2.35 12.03 5.62
N LEU A 173 2.28 10.80 5.07
CA LEU A 173 1.72 10.55 3.74
C LEU A 173 0.28 11.09 3.61
N PHE A 174 -0.55 10.89 4.63
CA PHE A 174 -1.95 11.36 4.67
C PHE A 174 -2.13 12.54 5.64
N SER A 175 -1.22 13.53 5.60
CA SER A 175 -1.25 14.72 6.45
C SER A 175 -1.52 16.02 5.67
N ILE A 176 -1.66 17.15 6.37
CA ILE A 176 -1.78 18.46 5.71
C ILE A 176 -0.43 18.81 5.07
N PRO A 177 -0.37 19.09 3.74
CA PRO A 177 0.88 19.26 2.99
C PRO A 177 1.54 20.64 3.18
N LEU A 178 1.72 21.07 4.43
CA LEU A 178 2.26 22.37 4.81
C LEU A 178 3.76 22.27 5.15
N ALA A 179 4.62 22.63 4.20
CA ALA A 179 6.08 22.54 4.33
C ALA A 179 6.70 23.75 5.07
N ILE A 180 6.16 24.11 6.24
CA ILE A 180 6.71 25.15 7.11
C ILE A 180 7.67 24.51 8.11
N PRO A 181 8.87 25.10 8.38
CA PRO A 181 9.79 24.57 9.39
C PRO A 181 9.09 24.25 10.71
N GLY A 182 9.33 23.03 11.23
CA GLY A 182 8.72 22.54 12.47
C GLY A 182 7.46 21.69 12.28
N THR A 183 6.77 21.77 11.14
CA THR A 183 5.57 20.94 10.88
C THR A 183 5.96 19.46 10.64
N PRO A 184 5.03 18.51 10.89
CA PRO A 184 5.24 17.11 10.55
C PRO A 184 5.59 16.89 9.06
N PHE A 185 4.90 17.62 8.17
CA PHE A 185 5.12 17.51 6.74
C PHE A 185 6.52 18.02 6.31
N ALA A 186 7.01 19.13 6.88
CA ALA A 186 8.36 19.60 6.61
C ALA A 186 9.43 18.61 7.10
N LYS A 187 9.24 18.02 8.29
CA LYS A 187 10.12 16.96 8.82
C LYS A 187 10.14 15.74 7.90
N ALA A 188 8.97 15.33 7.39
CA ALA A 188 8.84 14.21 6.45
C ALA A 188 9.50 14.49 5.09
N MET A 189 9.46 15.73 4.59
CA MET A 189 10.21 16.10 3.37
C MET A 189 11.73 16.01 3.59
N GLY A 190 12.22 16.41 4.77
CA GLY A 190 13.62 16.22 5.14
C GLY A 190 14.01 14.74 5.26
N ALA A 191 13.16 13.92 5.88
CA ALA A 191 13.34 12.48 5.96
C ALA A 191 13.34 11.83 4.58
N ARG A 192 12.40 12.21 3.70
CA ARG A 192 12.35 11.79 2.29
C ARG A 192 13.68 12.01 1.59
N GLN A 193 14.29 13.19 1.74
CA GLN A 193 15.56 13.49 1.09
C GLN A 193 16.68 12.57 1.59
N ARG A 194 16.75 12.30 2.90
CA ARG A 194 17.73 11.37 3.47
C ARG A 194 17.50 9.93 3.00
N LEU A 195 16.25 9.48 2.93
CA LEU A 195 15.88 8.16 2.39
C LEU A 195 16.33 8.01 0.94
N LEU A 196 16.00 8.97 0.08
CA LEU A 196 16.41 8.93 -1.33
C LEU A 196 17.93 8.93 -1.47
N ASN A 197 18.65 9.71 -0.68
CA ASN A 197 20.11 9.70 -0.71
C ASN A 197 20.69 8.34 -0.32
N ARG A 198 20.14 7.70 0.72
CA ARG A 198 20.55 6.35 1.15
C ARG A 198 20.24 5.30 0.09
N ILE A 199 19.04 5.32 -0.48
CA ILE A 199 18.65 4.39 -1.54
C ILE A 199 19.57 4.54 -2.76
N LYS A 200 19.92 5.77 -3.15
CA LYS A 200 20.87 6.01 -4.25
C LYS A 200 22.27 5.52 -3.95
N ALA A 201 22.76 5.68 -2.72
CA ALA A 201 24.05 5.11 -2.33
C ALA A 201 24.06 3.58 -2.51
N VAL A 202 22.98 2.90 -2.09
CA VAL A 202 22.83 1.45 -2.26
C VAL A 202 22.79 1.05 -3.75
N LEU A 203 22.10 1.81 -4.59
CA LEU A 203 22.09 1.60 -6.04
C LEU A 203 23.51 1.70 -6.64
N GLN A 204 24.29 2.69 -6.20
CA GLN A 204 25.63 2.97 -6.71
C GLN A 204 26.70 1.98 -6.22
N GLU A 205 26.52 1.41 -5.04
CA GLU A 205 27.38 0.33 -4.53
C GLU A 205 27.29 -0.94 -5.39
N GLY A 206 26.21 -1.11 -6.16
CA GLY A 206 26.09 -2.17 -7.17
C GLY A 206 26.02 -3.57 -6.57
N SER A 207 25.39 -3.71 -5.40
CA SER A 207 25.24 -5.01 -4.74
C SER A 207 24.30 -5.93 -5.54
N ASN A 208 24.72 -7.17 -5.76
CA ASN A 208 23.86 -8.26 -6.24
C ASN A 208 23.02 -8.88 -5.09
N GLN A 209 22.95 -8.23 -3.92
CA GLN A 209 22.05 -8.67 -2.86
C GLN A 209 20.66 -8.04 -3.05
N GLY A 210 19.61 -8.81 -2.77
CA GLY A 210 18.24 -8.39 -2.98
C GLY A 210 17.81 -8.43 -4.45
N GLY A 211 17.15 -7.37 -4.91
CA GLY A 211 16.51 -7.30 -6.23
C GLY A 211 16.97 -6.18 -7.15
N LEU A 212 17.94 -5.36 -6.73
CA LEU A 212 18.34 -4.16 -7.48
C LEU A 212 18.83 -4.50 -8.89
N ASP A 213 19.52 -5.63 -9.07
CA ASP A 213 19.96 -6.13 -10.38
C ASP A 213 18.80 -6.41 -11.35
N LEU A 214 17.60 -6.70 -10.85
CA LEU A 214 16.42 -7.02 -11.67
C LEU A 214 15.78 -5.78 -12.32
N ILE A 215 16.07 -4.60 -11.77
CA ILE A 215 15.57 -3.32 -12.30
C ILE A 215 16.66 -2.49 -12.98
N SER A 216 17.92 -2.92 -12.86
CA SER A 216 19.06 -2.36 -13.57
C SER A 216 18.84 -2.41 -15.08
N GLY A 217 19.03 -1.27 -15.75
CA GLY A 217 18.80 -1.16 -17.20
C GLY A 217 17.32 -1.11 -17.61
N GLY A 218 16.40 -0.96 -16.65
CA GLY A 218 15.00 -0.68 -16.94
C GLY A 218 14.84 0.55 -17.83
N LEU A 219 13.98 0.46 -18.84
CA LEU A 219 13.73 1.52 -19.81
C LEU A 219 12.39 2.21 -19.55
N ASP A 220 12.33 3.49 -19.86
CA ASP A 220 11.11 4.28 -19.85
C ASP A 220 10.24 4.07 -21.11
N GLU A 221 9.19 4.88 -21.25
CA GLU A 221 8.28 4.82 -22.40
C GLU A 221 8.92 5.25 -23.74
N ALA A 222 10.02 6.01 -23.68
CA ALA A 222 10.79 6.45 -24.84
C ALA A 222 12.00 5.55 -25.14
N GLY A 223 12.19 4.47 -24.36
CA GLY A 223 13.34 3.57 -24.48
C GLY A 223 14.61 4.11 -23.84
N ILE A 224 14.50 5.13 -22.99
CA ILE A 224 15.63 5.75 -22.28
C ILE A 224 15.84 5.01 -20.95
N PRO A 225 17.09 4.68 -20.58
CA PRO A 225 17.39 4.08 -19.28
C PRO A 225 16.91 4.96 -18.11
N LEU A 226 16.31 4.33 -17.09
CA LEU A 226 15.94 5.00 -15.85
C LEU A 226 17.19 5.43 -15.06
N ASP A 227 17.20 6.67 -14.58
CA ASP A 227 18.29 7.18 -13.74
C ASP A 227 18.12 6.76 -12.26
N ASP A 228 19.16 6.98 -11.45
CA ASP A 228 19.17 6.65 -10.02
C ASP A 228 18.03 7.33 -9.25
N ASP A 229 17.59 8.53 -9.65
CA ASP A 229 16.49 9.20 -8.97
C ASP A 229 15.13 8.57 -9.32
N ASP A 230 14.93 8.18 -10.59
CA ASP A 230 13.74 7.45 -11.04
C ASP A 230 13.63 6.12 -10.29
N LEU A 231 14.73 5.36 -10.20
CA LEU A 231 14.79 4.11 -9.45
C LEU A 231 14.58 4.34 -7.95
N ALA A 232 15.21 5.35 -7.35
CA ALA A 232 15.05 5.64 -5.93
C ALA A 232 13.62 6.00 -5.54
N GLU A 233 12.88 6.75 -6.37
CA GLU A 233 11.46 7.02 -6.11
C GLU A 233 10.57 5.78 -6.29
N GLN A 234 10.95 4.82 -7.15
CA GLN A 234 10.25 3.53 -7.22
C GLN A 234 10.51 2.70 -5.96
N LEU A 235 11.77 2.60 -5.54
CA LEU A 235 12.16 1.83 -4.37
C LEU A 235 11.55 2.39 -3.08
N LEU A 236 11.50 3.72 -2.93
CA LEU A 236 10.81 4.36 -1.81
C LEU A 236 9.31 4.03 -1.79
N LEU A 237 8.65 4.01 -2.96
CA LEU A 237 7.27 3.56 -3.08
C LEU A 237 7.11 2.10 -2.65
N LEU A 238 8.01 1.21 -3.10
CA LEU A 238 7.92 -0.22 -2.79
C LEU A 238 8.15 -0.51 -1.30
N LEU A 239 9.09 0.20 -0.66
CA LEU A 239 9.28 0.13 0.78
C LEU A 239 7.98 0.48 1.52
N PHE A 240 7.30 1.57 1.12
CA PHE A 240 6.00 1.93 1.70
C PHE A 240 4.94 0.85 1.47
N ALA A 241 4.77 0.45 0.22
CA ALA A 241 3.73 -0.49 -0.19
C ALA A 241 3.88 -1.85 0.51
N GLY A 242 5.11 -2.37 0.60
CA GLY A 242 5.43 -3.64 1.25
C GLY A 242 5.45 -3.60 2.77
N TYR A 243 5.59 -2.41 3.37
CA TYR A 243 5.63 -2.22 4.82
C TYR A 243 4.23 -2.22 5.45
N GLU A 244 3.41 -1.22 5.14
CA GLU A 244 2.19 -0.96 5.91
C GLU A 244 1.13 -2.05 5.63
N THR A 245 1.02 -2.50 4.37
CA THR A 245 0.02 -3.48 3.97
C THR A 245 0.32 -4.86 4.56
N THR A 246 1.55 -5.35 4.42
CA THR A 246 2.00 -6.64 4.98
C THR A 246 1.91 -6.63 6.51
N ALA A 247 2.34 -5.55 7.16
CA ALA A 247 2.26 -5.44 8.62
C ALA A 247 0.81 -5.50 9.12
N SER A 248 -0.11 -4.80 8.42
CA SER A 248 -1.53 -4.83 8.73
C SER A 248 -2.14 -6.21 8.50
N SER A 249 -1.87 -6.85 7.35
CA SER A 249 -2.32 -8.22 7.05
C SER A 249 -1.89 -9.21 8.13
N LEU A 250 -0.61 -9.21 8.49
CA LEU A 250 -0.08 -10.13 9.50
C LEU A 250 -0.68 -9.85 10.88
N SER A 251 -0.81 -8.58 11.27
CA SER A 251 -1.42 -8.20 12.55
C SER A 251 -2.87 -8.68 12.63
N CYS A 252 -3.63 -8.55 11.53
CA CYS A 252 -5.00 -9.01 11.46
C CYS A 252 -5.10 -10.54 11.43
N LEU A 253 -4.16 -11.22 10.76
CA LEU A 253 -4.08 -12.68 10.74
C LEU A 253 -3.83 -13.24 12.15
N PHE A 254 -2.84 -12.70 12.87
CA PHE A 254 -2.61 -13.08 14.27
C PHE A 254 -3.85 -12.84 15.13
N ARG A 255 -4.49 -11.67 14.99
CA ARG A 255 -5.72 -11.37 15.72
C ARG A 255 -6.84 -12.36 15.40
N ALA A 256 -7.06 -12.69 14.13
CA ALA A 256 -8.09 -13.62 13.70
C ALA A 256 -7.84 -15.02 14.29
N LEU A 257 -6.62 -15.55 14.15
CA LEU A 257 -6.27 -16.88 14.68
C LEU A 257 -6.36 -16.96 16.20
N LEU A 258 -6.02 -15.89 16.92
CA LEU A 258 -6.15 -15.83 18.38
C LEU A 258 -7.61 -15.73 18.86
N LEU A 259 -8.50 -15.12 18.07
CA LEU A 259 -9.94 -15.04 18.36
C LEU A 259 -10.72 -16.29 17.93
N HIS A 260 -10.15 -17.08 17.02
CA HIS A 260 -10.76 -18.27 16.42
C HIS A 260 -9.83 -19.50 16.57
N PRO A 261 -9.64 -20.03 17.79
CA PRO A 261 -8.74 -21.16 18.04
C PRO A 261 -9.13 -22.42 17.24
N GLU A 262 -10.41 -22.58 16.90
CA GLU A 262 -10.90 -23.66 16.04
C GLU A 262 -10.30 -23.62 14.62
N VAL A 263 -10.05 -22.41 14.09
CA VAL A 263 -9.41 -22.23 12.78
C VAL A 263 -7.92 -22.56 12.89
N MET A 264 -7.29 -22.19 14.00
CA MET A 264 -5.88 -22.52 14.26
C MET A 264 -5.68 -24.04 14.32
N GLU A 265 -6.54 -24.78 15.02
CA GLU A 265 -6.48 -26.24 15.08
C GLU A 265 -6.73 -26.88 13.70
N TRP A 266 -7.73 -26.37 12.96
CA TRP A 266 -8.06 -26.82 11.60
C TRP A 266 -6.90 -26.62 10.60
N LEU A 267 -6.14 -25.54 10.76
CA LEU A 267 -4.98 -25.20 9.93
C LEU A 267 -3.71 -25.96 10.37
N SER A 268 -3.56 -26.25 11.67
CA SER A 268 -2.34 -26.82 12.25
C SER A 268 -1.94 -28.15 11.61
N SER A 269 -2.90 -29.02 11.28
CA SER A 269 -2.59 -30.31 10.62
C SER A 269 -1.90 -30.14 9.27
N ASP A 270 -2.30 -29.13 8.49
CA ASP A 270 -1.78 -28.89 7.14
C ASP A 270 -0.42 -28.20 7.19
N VAL A 271 -0.28 -27.22 8.09
CA VAL A 271 0.97 -26.49 8.27
C VAL A 271 2.05 -27.40 8.86
N MET A 272 1.72 -28.20 9.87
CA MET A 272 2.69 -29.11 10.51
C MET A 272 3.08 -30.31 9.63
N ALA A 273 2.25 -30.67 8.64
CA ALA A 273 2.61 -31.69 7.65
C ALA A 273 3.61 -31.16 6.60
N SER A 274 3.76 -29.85 6.46
CA SER A 274 4.68 -29.23 5.51
C SER A 274 6.08 -29.07 6.13
N PRO A 275 7.17 -29.41 5.40
CA PRO A 275 8.52 -29.23 5.93
C PRO A 275 8.85 -27.74 6.09
N TRP A 276 9.52 -27.40 7.20
CA TRP A 276 10.11 -26.09 7.45
C TRP A 276 11.63 -26.25 7.61
N PRO A 277 12.47 -25.49 6.89
CA PRO A 277 12.11 -24.45 5.92
C PRO A 277 11.54 -25.01 4.62
N ALA A 278 10.53 -24.34 4.07
CA ALA A 278 9.90 -24.78 2.81
C ALA A 278 10.82 -24.46 1.62
N THR A 279 11.12 -25.45 0.78
CA THR A 279 11.92 -25.25 -0.46
C THR A 279 11.12 -24.60 -1.58
N THR A 280 9.80 -24.66 -1.49
CA THR A 280 8.82 -24.05 -2.41
C THR A 280 7.67 -23.49 -1.59
N SER A 281 6.86 -22.60 -2.18
CA SER A 281 5.65 -22.11 -1.51
C SER A 281 4.77 -23.30 -1.08
N PRO A 282 4.31 -23.36 0.18
CA PRO A 282 3.42 -24.43 0.62
C PRO A 282 2.14 -24.40 -0.21
N GLN A 283 1.74 -25.57 -0.72
CA GLN A 283 0.47 -25.74 -1.43
C GLN A 283 -0.57 -26.20 -0.42
N SER A 284 -1.20 -25.26 0.30
CA SER A 284 -2.26 -25.55 1.27
C SER A 284 -3.48 -24.69 0.98
N GLU A 285 -4.55 -25.33 0.51
CA GLU A 285 -5.84 -24.68 0.27
C GLU A 285 -6.41 -24.06 1.55
N LYS A 286 -6.15 -24.68 2.72
CA LYS A 286 -6.58 -24.14 4.02
C LYS A 286 -5.84 -22.87 4.39
N LEU A 287 -4.51 -22.84 4.16
CA LEU A 287 -3.71 -21.65 4.40
C LEU A 287 -4.16 -20.50 3.50
N ASP A 288 -4.34 -20.79 2.20
CA ASP A 288 -4.81 -19.82 1.22
C ASP A 288 -6.19 -19.28 1.60
N ALA A 289 -7.14 -20.16 1.95
CA ALA A 289 -8.48 -19.77 2.40
C ALA A 289 -8.43 -18.89 3.65
N THR A 290 -7.57 -19.21 4.63
CA THR A 290 -7.41 -18.43 5.86
C THR A 290 -6.89 -17.02 5.56
N VAL A 291 -5.82 -16.93 4.75
CA VAL A 291 -5.22 -15.64 4.37
C VAL A 291 -6.21 -14.79 3.58
N LEU A 292 -6.92 -15.39 2.61
CA LEU A 292 -7.93 -14.70 1.81
C LEU A 292 -9.12 -14.22 2.67
N GLU A 293 -9.61 -15.04 3.60
CA GLU A 293 -10.73 -14.66 4.46
C GLU A 293 -10.35 -13.52 5.42
N VAL A 294 -9.14 -13.54 5.98
CA VAL A 294 -8.63 -12.43 6.80
C VAL A 294 -8.53 -11.15 5.96
N MET A 295 -8.00 -11.21 4.74
CA MET A 295 -7.92 -10.04 3.87
C MET A 295 -9.31 -9.55 3.41
N ARG A 296 -10.30 -10.46 3.28
CA ARG A 296 -11.69 -10.10 2.97
C ARG A 296 -12.36 -9.36 4.13
N GLN A 297 -12.12 -9.79 5.37
CA GLN A 297 -12.71 -9.16 6.57
C GLN A 297 -11.99 -7.87 6.98
N THR A 298 -10.66 -7.85 6.84
CA THR A 298 -9.79 -6.73 7.25
C THR A 298 -8.82 -6.38 6.12
N PRO A 299 -9.31 -5.76 5.03
CA PRO A 299 -8.46 -5.38 3.92
C PRO A 299 -7.43 -4.32 4.37
N PRO A 300 -6.13 -4.53 4.17
CA PRO A 300 -5.10 -3.56 4.57
C PRO A 300 -5.24 -2.20 3.90
N VAL A 301 -5.79 -2.19 2.68
CA VAL A 301 -6.07 -0.99 1.91
C VAL A 301 -7.59 -0.86 1.83
N GLY A 302 -8.14 0.13 2.53
CA GLY A 302 -9.59 0.33 2.62
C GLY A 302 -10.26 0.84 1.34
N GLY A 303 -9.49 1.15 0.29
CA GLY A 303 -10.01 1.67 -0.96
C GLY A 303 -8.95 2.26 -1.89
N PHE A 304 -9.36 2.72 -3.06
CA PHE A 304 -8.48 3.44 -3.98
C PHE A 304 -9.18 4.61 -4.63
N PHE A 305 -8.37 5.56 -5.12
CA PHE A 305 -8.88 6.77 -5.72
C PHE A 305 -8.68 6.79 -7.24
N ARG A 306 -9.67 7.33 -7.94
CA ARG A 306 -9.59 7.71 -9.35
C ARG A 306 -10.02 9.16 -9.51
N ARG A 307 -9.61 9.78 -10.59
CA ARG A 307 -10.14 11.06 -11.03
C ARG A 307 -10.73 10.91 -12.42
N SER A 308 -11.94 11.40 -12.62
CA SER A 308 -12.57 11.42 -13.94
C SER A 308 -11.96 12.51 -14.81
N LYS A 309 -11.60 12.16 -16.05
CA LYS A 309 -11.06 13.09 -17.08
C LYS A 309 -12.16 13.71 -17.94
N GLN A 310 -13.39 13.24 -17.79
CA GLN A 310 -14.61 13.71 -18.43
C GLN A 310 -15.80 13.28 -17.56
N ALA A 311 -17.01 13.74 -17.85
CA ALA A 311 -18.20 13.23 -17.18
C ALA A 311 -18.36 11.72 -17.46
N ILE A 312 -18.75 10.97 -16.43
CA ILE A 312 -18.99 9.53 -16.50
C ILE A 312 -20.33 9.19 -15.84
N GLU A 313 -20.84 7.99 -16.11
CA GLU A 313 -22.03 7.45 -15.47
C GLU A 313 -21.64 6.22 -14.64
N LEU A 314 -22.09 6.16 -13.39
CA LEU A 314 -21.87 5.03 -12.49
C LEU A 314 -23.22 4.59 -11.92
N ALA A 315 -23.66 3.36 -12.17
CA ALA A 315 -24.93 2.80 -11.68
C ALA A 315 -26.15 3.73 -11.88
N ASP A 316 -26.34 4.24 -13.09
CA ASP A 316 -27.36 5.24 -13.46
C ASP A 316 -27.19 6.63 -12.79
N VAL A 317 -26.03 6.96 -12.20
CA VAL A 317 -25.76 8.26 -11.55
C VAL A 317 -24.74 9.05 -12.37
N ALA A 318 -25.06 10.30 -12.70
CA ALA A 318 -24.12 11.20 -13.37
C ALA A 318 -23.00 11.66 -12.41
N VAL A 319 -21.75 11.42 -12.79
CA VAL A 319 -20.57 11.91 -12.08
C VAL A 319 -19.86 12.95 -12.95
N PRO A 320 -19.71 14.21 -12.48
CA PRO A 320 -19.07 15.27 -13.26
C PRO A 320 -17.62 14.94 -13.64
N GLU A 321 -17.13 15.61 -14.68
CA GLU A 321 -15.70 15.68 -14.98
C GLU A 321 -14.91 16.19 -13.76
N ASN A 322 -13.66 15.78 -13.63
CA ASN A 322 -12.76 16.21 -12.57
C ASN A 322 -13.21 15.79 -11.15
N SER A 323 -14.08 14.78 -11.06
CA SER A 323 -14.51 14.20 -9.79
C SER A 323 -13.46 13.20 -9.29
N VAL A 324 -13.05 13.35 -8.03
CA VAL A 324 -12.27 12.31 -7.34
C VAL A 324 -13.26 11.26 -6.85
N ILE A 325 -13.05 10.01 -7.24
CA ILE A 325 -13.89 8.87 -6.90
C ILE A 325 -13.09 7.96 -5.97
N GLN A 326 -13.62 7.72 -4.78
CA GLN A 326 -13.13 6.73 -3.83
C GLN A 326 -13.97 5.47 -3.96
N VAL A 327 -13.29 4.36 -4.25
CA VAL A 327 -13.84 3.00 -4.19
C VAL A 327 -13.52 2.39 -2.86
#